data_AF-A0A5C7J6K4-F1
#
_entry.id   AF-A0A5C7J6K4-F1
#
_cell.length_a   1.000
_cell.length_b   1.000
_cell.length_c   1.000
_cell.angle_alpha   90.00
_cell.angle_beta   90.00
_cell.angle_gamma   90.00
#
_symmetry.space_group_name_H-M   'P 1'
#
loop_
_entity.id
_entity.type
_entity.pdbx_description
1 polymer ?
#
loop_
_entity_poly.entity_id
_entity_poly.type
_entity_poly.pdbx_seq_one_letter_code
_entity_poly.pdbx_strand_id
1 'polypeptide(L)'
;MLFISLVRWWYGSGWLDQVSLVQGRLDRAADFFSIELLAKTLLKPFRQIDADMSRKGSFDVVIRGMFDQLFSRLIGAMIRLVMIVVGCVAIAGEMLIGLMRLIVWPMVPVAPLICAIAVGVS
;
A
#
# COMPACT_ATOMS: atom_id res chain seq x y z
N MET A 1 36.11 -24.81 1.01
CA MET A 1 35.96 -23.35 0.78
C MET A 1 34.50 -22.91 0.57
N LEU A 2 33.49 -23.78 0.80
CA LEU A 2 32.08 -23.50 0.51
C LEU A 2 31.43 -22.54 1.55
N PHE A 3 31.87 -22.61 2.80
CA PHE A 3 31.33 -21.78 3.89
C PHE A 3 31.68 -20.30 3.71
N ILE A 4 32.94 -19.98 3.39
CA ILE A 4 33.39 -18.60 3.13
C ILE A 4 32.66 -18.02 1.91
N SER A 5 32.49 -18.81 0.83
CA SER A 5 31.77 -18.34 -0.36
C SER A 5 30.29 -18.11 -0.08
N LEU A 6 29.66 -18.96 0.74
CA LEU A 6 28.26 -18.80 1.15
C LEU A 6 28.06 -17.53 1.96
N VAL A 7 28.93 -17.28 2.96
CA VAL A 7 28.91 -16.07 3.78
C VAL A 7 29.14 -14.82 2.91
N ARG A 8 30.14 -14.86 2.01
CA ARG A 8 30.43 -13.74 1.11
C ARG A 8 29.27 -13.44 0.15
N TRP A 9 28.59 -14.47 -0.35
CA TRP A 9 27.37 -14.30 -1.16
C TRP A 9 26.23 -13.72 -0.32
N TRP A 10 26.02 -14.22 0.90
CA TRP A 10 24.94 -13.79 1.79
C TRP A 10 24.98 -12.30 2.13
N TYR A 11 26.16 -11.79 2.50
CA TYR A 11 26.36 -10.38 2.85
C TYR A 11 26.62 -9.48 1.63
N GLY A 12 26.83 -10.05 0.45
CA GLY A 12 27.06 -9.32 -0.80
C GLY A 12 25.86 -9.37 -1.72
N SER A 13 25.90 -10.27 -2.70
CA SER A 13 24.88 -10.39 -3.75
C SER A 13 23.51 -10.82 -3.23
N GLY A 14 23.46 -11.71 -2.24
CA GLY A 14 22.20 -12.16 -1.65
C GLY A 14 21.45 -11.04 -0.91
N TRP A 15 22.19 -10.08 -0.34
CA TRP A 15 21.58 -8.89 0.28
C TRP A 15 21.05 -7.92 -0.78
N LEU A 16 21.77 -7.74 -1.88
CA LEU A 16 21.29 -6.96 -3.04
C LEU A 16 20.03 -7.59 -3.66
N ASP A 17 19.96 -8.92 -3.73
CA ASP A 17 18.76 -9.64 -4.18
C ASP A 17 17.58 -9.44 -3.22
N GLN A 18 17.83 -9.30 -1.91
CA GLN A 18 16.76 -8.94 -0.98
C GLN A 18 16.29 -7.50 -1.15
N VAL A 19 17.21 -6.56 -1.41
CA VAL A 19 16.86 -5.17 -1.73
C VAL A 19 16.02 -5.12 -3.00
N SER A 20 16.38 -5.85 -4.06
CA SER A 20 15.61 -5.89 -5.31
C SER A 20 14.23 -6.55 -5.12
N LEU A 21 14.12 -7.56 -4.26
CA LEU A 21 12.82 -8.15 -3.89
C LEU A 21 11.95 -7.19 -3.09
N VAL A 22 12.53 -6.41 -2.17
CA VAL A 22 11.81 -5.37 -1.42
C VAL A 22 11.40 -4.24 -2.35
N GLN A 23 12.27 -3.78 -3.24
CA GLN A 23 11.95 -2.80 -4.28
C GLN A 23 10.82 -3.31 -5.19
N GLY A 24 10.90 -4.54 -5.70
CA GLY A 24 9.83 -5.12 -6.51
C GLY A 24 8.54 -5.39 -5.74
N ARG A 25 8.56 -5.43 -4.41
CA ARG A 25 7.35 -5.42 -3.57
C ARG A 25 6.79 -4.01 -3.39
N LEU A 26 7.65 -3.02 -3.18
CA LEU A 26 7.26 -1.62 -3.12
C LEU A 26 6.71 -1.13 -4.47
N ASP A 27 7.33 -1.52 -5.59
CA ASP A 27 6.85 -1.24 -6.94
C ASP A 27 5.49 -1.92 -7.16
N ARG A 28 5.33 -3.17 -6.73
CA ARG A 28 4.02 -3.84 -6.78
C ARG A 28 3.00 -3.21 -5.85
N ALA A 29 3.38 -2.72 -4.67
CA ALA A 29 2.49 -2.03 -3.74
C ALA A 29 2.13 -0.63 -4.24
N ALA A 30 3.05 0.03 -4.95
CA ALA A 30 2.83 1.30 -5.63
C ALA A 30 1.96 1.11 -6.88
N ASP A 31 2.19 0.06 -7.67
CA ASP A 31 1.36 -0.35 -8.81
C ASP A 31 0.00 -0.84 -8.34
N PHE A 32 -0.08 -1.57 -7.22
CA PHE A 32 -1.34 -1.88 -6.56
C PHE A 32 -2.00 -0.55 -6.17
N PHE A 33 -1.34 0.37 -5.48
CA PHE A 33 -1.92 1.70 -5.23
C PHE A 33 -2.35 2.47 -6.48
N SER A 34 -1.71 2.22 -7.62
CA SER A 34 -1.97 2.84 -8.92
C SER A 34 -3.10 2.15 -9.72
N ILE A 35 -3.32 0.84 -9.54
CA ILE A 35 -4.37 0.00 -10.16
C ILE A 35 -5.55 -0.27 -9.18
N GLU A 36 -5.37 0.08 -7.91
CA GLU A 36 -6.22 -0.14 -6.73
C GLU A 36 -6.29 1.20 -5.93
N LEU A 37 -6.61 2.37 -6.48
CA LEU A 37 -7.60 2.65 -7.51
C LEU A 37 -8.68 1.56 -7.52
N LEU A 38 -9.37 1.30 -6.42
CA LEU A 38 -10.48 2.13 -5.91
C LEU A 38 -11.58 2.47 -6.93
N ALA A 39 -11.33 2.22 -8.21
CA ALA A 39 -12.30 2.04 -9.26
C ALA A 39 -13.28 0.87 -8.97
N LYS A 40 -13.02 0.01 -7.97
CA LYS A 40 -13.78 -1.24 -7.78
C LYS A 40 -14.76 -1.33 -6.59
N THR A 41 -14.77 -0.43 -5.60
CA THR A 41 -15.72 -0.57 -4.46
C THR A 41 -16.66 0.59 -4.23
N LEU A 42 -16.35 1.81 -4.69
CA LEU A 42 -17.20 2.98 -4.42
C LEU A 42 -17.79 3.63 -5.68
N LEU A 43 -17.25 3.30 -6.87
CA LEU A 43 -17.87 3.62 -8.16
C LEU A 43 -18.96 2.61 -8.54
N LYS A 44 -19.81 2.19 -7.60
CA LYS A 44 -21.16 1.77 -8.00
C LYS A 44 -21.82 3.06 -8.50
N PRO A 45 -22.14 3.14 -9.80
CA PRO A 45 -22.31 4.43 -10.47
C PRO A 45 -23.60 5.12 -10.00
N PHE A 46 -23.47 6.17 -9.19
CA PHE A 46 -24.58 7.07 -8.81
C PHE A 46 -24.97 8.07 -9.92
N ARG A 47 -24.46 7.89 -11.16
CA ARG A 47 -24.74 8.74 -12.33
C ARG A 47 -26.18 8.66 -12.86
N GLN A 48 -27.09 7.94 -12.20
CA GLN A 48 -28.48 7.79 -12.65
C GLN A 48 -29.42 8.95 -12.27
N ILE A 49 -28.98 9.93 -11.46
CA ILE A 49 -29.90 10.98 -10.97
C ILE A 49 -29.82 12.29 -11.79
N ASP A 50 -28.71 12.55 -12.49
CA ASP A 50 -28.48 13.86 -13.15
C ASP A 50 -29.24 14.06 -14.47
N ALA A 51 -29.78 13.00 -15.09
CA ALA A 51 -30.39 13.10 -16.41
C ALA A 51 -31.77 13.81 -16.40
N ASP A 52 -32.42 13.95 -15.24
CA ASP A 52 -33.83 14.38 -15.19
C ASP A 52 -34.02 15.85 -14.73
N MET A 53 -33.01 16.47 -14.10
CA MET A 53 -33.15 17.80 -13.48
C MET A 53 -33.14 18.97 -14.50
N SER A 54 -32.65 18.76 -15.72
CA SER A 54 -32.39 19.85 -16.67
C SER A 54 -33.63 20.39 -17.39
N ARG A 55 -34.84 19.85 -17.18
CA ARG A 55 -35.97 20.17 -18.05
C ARG A 55 -36.89 21.30 -17.58
N LYS A 56 -37.21 21.52 -16.29
CA LYS A 56 -38.20 22.55 -15.89
C LYS A 56 -38.10 23.05 -14.43
N GLY A 57 -37.88 24.35 -14.24
CA GLY A 57 -38.67 25.20 -13.32
C GLY A 57 -38.09 25.63 -11.95
N SER A 58 -38.40 26.88 -11.56
CA SER A 58 -38.44 27.48 -10.21
C SER A 58 -37.15 27.65 -9.37
N PHE A 59 -37.05 28.80 -8.68
CA PHE A 59 -35.96 29.18 -7.74
C PHE A 59 -35.69 28.12 -6.66
N ASP A 60 -36.71 27.36 -6.28
CA ASP A 60 -36.65 26.30 -5.28
C ASP A 60 -35.85 25.07 -5.77
N VAL A 61 -35.84 24.82 -7.08
CA VAL A 61 -35.06 23.75 -7.71
C VAL A 61 -33.58 24.12 -7.80
N VAL A 62 -33.27 25.42 -7.92
CA VAL A 62 -31.89 25.92 -7.91
C VAL A 62 -31.24 25.72 -6.55
N ILE A 63 -31.93 26.02 -5.45
CA ILE A 63 -31.39 25.81 -4.09
C ILE A 63 -31.19 24.31 -3.81
N ARG A 64 -32.13 23.45 -4.21
CA ARG A 64 -31.95 21.99 -4.11
C ARG A 64 -30.76 21.49 -4.92
N GLY A 65 -30.58 21.99 -6.14
CA GLY A 65 -29.42 21.66 -6.97
C GLY A 65 -28.08 22.12 -6.38
N MET A 66 -28.05 23.28 -5.70
CA MET A 66 -26.86 23.74 -4.97
C MET A 66 -26.52 22.82 -3.80
N PHE A 67 -27.51 22.35 -3.03
CA PHE A 67 -27.30 21.39 -1.96
C PHE A 67 -26.82 20.03 -2.50
N ASP A 68 -27.42 19.51 -3.56
CA ASP A 68 -26.97 18.26 -4.20
C ASP A 68 -25.53 18.36 -4.71
N GLN A 69 -25.13 19.51 -5.27
CA GLN A 69 -23.75 19.75 -5.67
C GLN A 69 -22.78 19.84 -4.48
N LEU A 70 -23.20 20.44 -3.36
CA LEU A 70 -22.41 20.48 -2.12
C LEU A 70 -22.23 19.08 -1.53
N PHE A 71 -23.30 18.29 -1.47
CA PHE A 71 -23.24 16.90 -1.00
C PHE A 71 -22.37 16.03 -1.91
N SER A 72 -22.49 16.17 -3.23
CA SER A 72 -21.65 15.47 -4.21
C SER A 72 -20.16 15.81 -4.03
N ARG A 73 -19.84 17.10 -3.83
CA ARG A 73 -18.46 17.55 -3.54
C ARG A 73 -17.94 17.02 -2.22
N LEU A 74 -18.78 16.98 -1.18
CA LEU A 74 -18.40 16.47 0.14
C LEU A 74 -18.12 14.97 0.08
N ILE A 75 -18.99 14.19 -0.55
CA ILE A 75 -18.80 12.74 -0.74
C ILE A 75 -17.53 12.49 -1.55
N GLY A 76 -17.34 13.21 -2.66
CA GLY A 76 -16.12 13.13 -3.47
C GLY A 76 -14.85 13.45 -2.68
N ALA A 77 -14.89 14.46 -1.81
CA ALA A 77 -13.76 14.81 -0.95
C ALA A 77 -13.48 13.75 0.14
N MET A 78 -14.53 13.19 0.76
CA MET A 78 -14.39 12.13 1.76
C MET A 78 -13.78 10.86 1.18
N ILE A 79 -14.23 10.43 0.00
CA ILE A 79 -13.66 9.28 -0.70
C ILE A 79 -12.18 9.53 -0.97
N ARG A 80 -11.83 10.70 -1.53
CA ARG A 80 -10.45 11.06 -1.84
C ARG A 80 -9.55 11.07 -0.60
N LEU A 81 -10.06 11.54 0.54
CA LEU A 81 -9.34 11.49 1.81
C LEU A 81 -9.08 10.04 2.27
N VAL A 82 -10.11 9.19 2.24
CA VAL A 82 -9.97 7.77 2.63
C VAL A 82 -8.96 7.04 1.73
N MET A 83 -8.98 7.29 0.41
CA MET A 83 -7.99 6.72 -0.51
C MET A 83 -6.56 7.08 -0.10
N ILE A 84 -6.31 8.36 0.16
CA ILE A 84 -4.96 8.86 0.47
C ILE A 84 -4.47 8.27 1.79
N VAL A 85 -5.35 8.16 2.79
CA VAL A 85 -4.99 7.59 4.10
C VAL A 85 -4.67 6.11 3.99
N VAL A 86 -5.53 5.31 3.33
CA VAL A 86 -5.28 3.88 3.12
C VAL A 86 -4.00 3.68 2.28
N GLY A 87 -3.82 4.51 1.25
CA GLY A 87 -2.58 4.85 0.55
C GLY A 87 -1.35 4.80 1.40
N CYS A 88 -1.29 5.82 2.24
CA CYS A 88 -0.16 6.08 3.08
C CYS A 88 0.11 4.89 4.03
N VAL A 89 -0.94 4.33 4.64
CA VAL A 89 -0.81 3.25 5.62
C VAL A 89 -0.25 1.97 4.99
N ALA A 90 -0.75 1.55 3.82
CA ALA A 90 -0.29 0.32 3.20
C ALA A 90 1.13 0.45 2.61
N ILE A 91 1.49 1.59 2.02
CA ILE A 91 2.88 1.85 1.59
C ILE A 91 3.82 1.87 2.81
N ALA A 92 3.41 2.52 3.90
CA ALA A 92 4.18 2.54 5.13
C ALA A 92 4.35 1.13 5.73
N GLY A 93 3.31 0.29 5.68
CA GLY A 93 3.36 -1.10 6.11
C GLY A 93 4.34 -1.95 5.31
N GLU A 94 4.28 -1.88 3.98
CA GLU A 94 5.21 -2.59 3.09
C GLU A 94 6.66 -2.12 3.28
N MET A 95 6.88 -0.81 3.46
CA MET A 95 8.21 -0.29 3.82
C MET A 95 8.72 -0.88 5.14
N LEU A 96 7.87 -0.92 6.17
CA LEU A 96 8.25 -1.44 7.48
C LEU A 96 8.59 -2.93 7.41
N ILE A 97 7.77 -3.73 6.72
CA ILE A 97 8.01 -5.16 6.53
C ILE A 97 9.29 -5.39 5.71
N GLY A 98 9.49 -4.62 4.64
CA GLY A 98 10.71 -4.69 3.81
C GLY A 98 11.97 -4.36 4.61
N LEU A 99 11.93 -3.32 5.44
CA LEU A 99 13.03 -2.93 6.32
C LEU A 99 13.32 -4.01 7.37
N MET A 100 12.29 -4.53 8.04
CA MET A 100 12.44 -5.63 8.99
C MET A 100 13.08 -6.86 8.33
N ARG A 101 12.68 -7.19 7.11
CA ARG A 101 13.26 -8.30 6.35
C ARG A 101 14.74 -8.07 6.02
N LEU A 102 15.12 -6.85 5.65
CA LEU A 102 16.51 -6.47 5.39
C LEU A 102 17.40 -6.53 6.65
N ILE A 103 16.83 -6.25 7.82
CA ILE A 103 17.51 -6.35 9.12
C ILE A 103 17.62 -7.80 9.59
N VAL A 104 16.57 -8.60 9.42
CA VAL A 104 16.55 -10.01 9.86
C VAL A 104 17.39 -10.90 8.94
N TRP A 105 17.43 -10.63 7.64
CA TRP A 105 18.19 -11.43 6.66
C TRP A 105 19.66 -11.66 7.04
N PRO A 106 20.48 -10.66 7.42
CA PRO A 106 21.87 -10.90 7.84
C PRO A 106 21.98 -11.73 9.13
N MET A 107 20.93 -11.81 9.97
CA MET A 107 20.97 -12.59 11.21
C MET A 107 20.76 -14.10 10.99
N VAL A 108 20.10 -14.49 9.89
CA VAL A 108 19.81 -15.90 9.56
C VAL A 108 21.04 -16.82 9.55
N PRO A 109 22.19 -16.48 8.92
CA PRO A 109 23.37 -17.34 8.93
C PRO A 109 24.04 -17.46 10.30
N VAL A 110 23.80 -16.51 11.21
CA VAL A 110 24.37 -16.48 12.57
C VAL A 110 23.46 -17.16 13.58
N ALA A 111 22.15 -17.23 13.32
CA ALA A 111 21.15 -17.88 14.17
C ALA A 111 21.50 -19.33 14.59
N PRO A 112 21.91 -20.25 13.68
CA PRO A 112 22.28 -21.60 14.10
C PRO A 112 23.52 -21.63 15.01
N LEU A 113 24.47 -20.69 14.87
CA LEU A 113 25.61 -20.57 15.76
C LEU A 113 25.18 -20.12 17.15
N ILE A 114 24.27 -19.14 17.23
CA ILE A 114 23.71 -18.65 18.50
C ILE A 114 22.92 -19.76 19.20
N CYS A 115 22.08 -20.50 18.48
CA CYS A 115 21.35 -21.65 19.04
C CYS A 115 22.30 -22.74 19.55
N ALA A 116 23.36 -23.06 18.79
CA ALA A 116 24.35 -24.05 19.22
C ALA A 116 25.07 -23.63 20.52
N ILE A 117 25.40 -22.34 20.66
CA ILE A 117 25.99 -21.79 21.89
C ILE A 117 24.97 -21.83 23.04
N ALA A 118 23.73 -21.40 22.80
CA ALA A 118 22.70 -21.38 23.84
C ALA A 118 22.37 -22.78 24.39
N VAL A 119 22.31 -23.79 23.51
CA VAL A 119 22.04 -25.20 23.90
C VAL A 119 23.29 -25.89 24.46
N GLY A 120 24.50 -25.51 24.03
CA GLY A 120 25.75 -26.06 24.56
C GLY A 120 26.16 -25.50 25.92
N VAL A 121 25.51 -24.43 26.38
CA VAL A 121 25.75 -23.75 27.68
C VAL A 121 24.72 -24.16 28.75
N SER A 122 23.66 -24.90 28.38
CA SER A 122 22.65 -25.48 29.28
C SER A 122 22.94 -26.94 29.63
#